data_AF-A0A920U087-F1
#
_entry.id   AF-A0A920U087-F1
#
_cell.length_a   1.000
_cell.length_b   1.000
_cell.length_c   1.000
_cell.angle_alpha   90.00
_cell.angle_beta   90.00
_cell.angle_gamma   90.00
#
_symmetry.space_group_name_H-M   'P 1'
#
loop_
_entity.id
_entity.type
_entity.pdbx_description
1 polymer ?
#
loop_
_entity_poly.entity_id
_entity_poly.type
_entity_poly.pdbx_seq_one_letter_code
_entity_poly.pdbx_strand_id
1 'polypeptide(L)' 'MDKALFDKGLATRRDVLGKEYVDNALANASEFAQEFQELLTGILLGCCMGR' A
#
# COMPACT_ATOMS: atom_id res chain seq x y z
N MET A 1 -7.32 2.93 10.19
CA MET A 1 -7.40 1.60 9.55
C MET A 1 -6.73 0.57 10.46
N ASP A 2 -7.22 -0.67 10.48
CA ASP A 2 -6.56 -1.76 11.20
C ASP A 2 -5.12 -1.94 10.70
N LYS A 3 -4.16 -1.80 11.63
CA LYS A 3 -2.72 -1.82 11.33
C LYS A 3 -2.30 -3.15 10.66
N ALA A 4 -2.98 -4.24 11.00
CA ALA A 4 -2.75 -5.57 10.42
C ALA A 4 -3.19 -5.66 8.94
N LEU A 5 -4.28 -4.98 8.55
CA LEU A 5 -4.74 -4.94 7.16
C LEU A 5 -3.81 -4.09 6.28
N PHE A 6 -3.28 -3.00 6.85
CA PHE A 6 -2.30 -2.16 6.18
C PHE A 6 -0.98 -2.91 5.92
N ASP A 7 -0.44 -3.61 6.91
CA ASP A 7 0.82 -4.36 6.78
C ASP A 7 0.70 -5.48 5.74
N LYS A 8 -0.42 -6.23 5.77
CA LYS A 8 -0.75 -7.22 4.73
C LYS A 8 -0.84 -6.59 3.35
N GLY A 9 -1.57 -5.49 3.23
CA GLY A 9 -1.71 -4.77 1.97
C GLY A 9 -0.37 -4.25 1.43
N LEU A 10 0.53 -3.79 2.30
CA LEU A 10 1.86 -3.31 1.93
C LEU A 10 2.75 -4.45 1.42
N ALA A 11 2.66 -5.64 2.04
CA ALA A 11 3.37 -6.83 1.59
C ALA A 11 2.90 -7.26 0.20
N THR A 12 1.59 -7.37 -0.01
CA THR A 12 1.00 -7.68 -1.33
C THR A 12 1.36 -6.60 -2.36
N ARG A 13 1.38 -5.33 -1.95
CA ARG A 13 1.76 -4.22 -2.82
C ARG A 13 3.17 -4.35 -3.36
N ARG A 14 4.11 -4.73 -2.50
CA ARG A 14 5.52 -4.94 -2.87
C ARG A 14 5.72 -6.19 -3.71
N ASP A 15 4.90 -7.23 -3.51
CA ASP A 15 4.94 -8.46 -4.31
C ASP A 15 4.43 -8.24 -5.74
N VAL A 16 3.31 -7.55 -5.91
CA VAL A 16 2.68 -7.33 -7.22
C VAL A 16 3.34 -6.22 -8.03
N LEU A 17 3.59 -5.06 -7.41
CA LEU A 17 4.14 -3.88 -8.10
C LEU A 17 5.67 -3.82 -8.05
N GLY A 18 6.30 -4.65 -7.24
CA GLY A 18 7.74 -4.63 -6.99
C GLY A 18 8.15 -3.65 -5.89
N LYS A 19 9.10 -4.09 -5.06
CA LYS A 19 9.57 -3.34 -3.90
C LYS A 19 10.11 -1.94 -4.24
N GLU A 20 10.93 -1.84 -5.30
CA GLU A 20 11.54 -0.57 -5.71
C GLU A 20 10.52 0.49 -6.12
N TYR A 21 9.48 0.08 -6.88
CA TYR A 21 8.42 0.99 -7.28
C TYR A 21 7.63 1.50 -6.07
N VAL A 22 7.32 0.62 -5.12
CA VAL A 22 6.55 0.97 -3.92
C VAL A 22 7.35 1.87 -2.98
N ASP A 23 8.63 1.55 -2.73
CA ASP A 23 9.49 2.39 -1.90
C ASP A 23 9.69 3.78 -2.55
N ASN A 24 9.85 3.88 -3.87
CA ASN A 24 9.97 5.17 -4.56
C ASN A 24 8.65 5.96 -4.54
N ALA A 25 7.51 5.29 -4.68
CA ALA A 25 6.19 5.92 -4.60
C ALA A 25 5.89 6.43 -3.19
N LEU A 26 6.33 5.72 -2.15
CA LEU A 26 6.21 6.16 -0.75
C LEU A 26 7.16 7.33 -0.46
N ALA A 27 8.39 7.31 -0.99
CA ALA A 27 9.36 8.38 -0.79
C ALA A 27 8.97 9.69 -1.49
N ASN A 28 8.27 9.61 -2.62
CA ASN A 28 7.79 10.78 -3.38
C ASN A 28 6.32 11.12 -3.11
N ALA A 29 5.65 10.43 -2.19
CA ALA A 29 4.26 10.70 -1.88
C ALA A 29 4.14 12.08 -1.22
N SER A 30 3.51 13.02 -1.92
CA SER A 30 3.08 14.30 -1.35
C SER A 30 1.95 14.07 -0.35
N GLU A 31 1.70 15.03 0.53
CA GLU A 31 0.66 14.96 1.58
C GLU A 31 -0.72 14.55 1.02
N PHE A 32 -1.08 15.03 -0.18
CA PHE A 32 -2.28 14.63 -0.91
C PHE A 32 -2.26 13.18 -1.40
N ALA A 33 -1.09 12.69 -1.83
CA ALA A 33 -0.93 11.31 -2.27
C ALA A 33 -0.90 10.34 -1.08
N GLN A 34 -0.45 10.76 0.11
CA GLN A 34 -0.35 9.88 1.28
C GLN A 34 -1.70 9.28 1.69
N GLU A 35 -2.76 10.07 1.78
CA GLU A 35 -4.08 9.54 2.14
C GLU A 35 -4.59 8.50 1.12
N PHE A 36 -4.34 8.74 -0.17
CA PHE A 36 -4.67 7.79 -1.24
C PHE A 36 -3.83 6.51 -1.14
N GLN A 37 -2.55 6.63 -0.80
CA GLN A 37 -1.64 5.50 -0.61
C GLN A 37 -2.07 4.64 0.57
N GLU A 38 -2.54 5.25 1.66
CA GLU A 38 -3.08 4.51 2.81
C GLU A 38 -4.38 3.76 2.48
N LEU A 39 -5.27 4.40 1.72
CA LEU A 39 -6.52 3.80 1.26
C LEU A 39 -6.31 2.64 0.29
N LEU A 40 -5.43 2.80 -0.70
CA LEU A 40 -5.09 1.76 -1.68
C LEU A 40 -4.35 0.59 -1.02
N THR A 41 -3.44 0.88 -0.10
CA THR A 41 -2.70 -0.16 0.62
C THR A 41 -3.63 -0.93 1.56
N GLY A 42 -4.51 -0.26 2.31
CA GLY A 42 -5.40 -0.90 3.26
C GLY A 42 -6.62 -1.61 2.65
N ILE A 43 -7.39 -0.94 1.78
CA ILE A 43 -8.66 -1.48 1.25
C ILE A 43 -8.42 -2.27 -0.04
N LEU A 44 -7.75 -1.70 -1.04
CA LEU A 44 -7.67 -2.34 -2.35
C LEU A 44 -6.75 -3.58 -2.34
N LEU A 45 -5.58 -3.47 -1.72
CA LEU A 45 -4.60 -4.56 -1.70
C LEU A 45 -4.79 -5.50 -0.51
N GLY A 46 -5.16 -4.96 0.66
CA GLY A 46 -5.47 -5.76 1.86
C GLY A 46 -6.79 -6.55 1.76
N CYS A 47 -7.86 -5.97 1.19
CA CYS A 47 -9.17 -6.63 1.10
C CYS A 47 -9.39 -7.41 -0.20
N CYS A 48 -8.97 -6.89 -1.36
CA CYS A 48 -9.26 -7.55 -2.64
C CYS A 48 -8.23 -8.60 -3.04
N MET A 49 -6.95 -8.44 -2.67
CA MET A 49 -5.85 -9.31 -3.10
C MET A 49 -5.07 -10.00 -1.97
N GLY A 50 -5.44 -9.75 -0.71
CA GLY A 50 -4.89 -10.44 0.46
C GLY A 50 -5.49 -11.85 0.63
N ARG A 51 -5.28 -12.72 -0.36
CA ARG A 51 -5.68 -14.13 -0.30
C ARG A 51 -4.53 -15.01 0.19
#